data_AF-A0A2N2KF74-F1
#
_entry.id   AF-A0A2N2KF74-F1
#
_cell.length_a   1.000
_cell.length_b   1.000
_cell.length_c   1.000
_cell.angle_alpha   90.00
_cell.angle_beta   90.00
_cell.angle_gamma   90.00
#
_symmetry.space_group_name_H-M   'P 1'
#
loop_
_entity.id
_entity.type
_entity.pdbx_description
1 polymer ?
#
loop_
_entity_poly.entity_id
_entity_poly.type
_entity_poly.pdbx_seq_one_letter_code
_entity_poly.pdbx_strand_id
1 'polypeptide(L)'
;MQVREKRFEAGESRSGETGSRREETGSRCRVSRSSFIFSSILDPRSSLLLALLLILLAVSSCAGPPAARRTSRTPSASVPDKTLPESPPPTPPAPAPGVPSPQDQVTEPRQEATPRSVASLRLTEQARNLLEAGNTDQAIRTLERAMNLNPSNGQNFYYLSEAWLKKKNYRQAEEFNRLAAIHLKTDASWMARVAEQAERIKRSKQ
;
A
#
# COMPACT_ATOMS: atom_id res chain seq x y z
N MET A 1 29.31 -50.82 -10.49
CA MET A 1 30.18 -50.58 -9.32
C MET A 1 31.47 -49.96 -9.79
N GLN A 2 31.68 -48.66 -9.56
CA GLN A 2 33.01 -48.05 -9.47
C GLN A 2 32.85 -46.69 -8.78
N VAL A 3 33.28 -46.68 -7.53
CA VAL A 3 33.31 -45.55 -6.61
C VAL A 3 34.45 -44.63 -7.05
N ARG A 4 34.18 -43.35 -7.28
CA ARG A 4 35.21 -42.31 -7.38
C ARG A 4 35.05 -41.33 -6.23
N GLU A 5 35.84 -41.60 -5.21
CA GLU A 5 36.16 -40.74 -4.08
C GLU A 5 36.77 -39.42 -4.61
N LYS A 6 36.14 -38.28 -4.33
CA LYS A 6 36.77 -36.96 -4.46
C LYS A 6 36.99 -36.40 -3.07
N ARG A 7 38.25 -36.48 -2.68
CA ARG A 7 38.91 -35.90 -1.51
C ARG A 7 38.60 -34.39 -1.41
N PHE A 8 38.10 -34.00 -0.25
CA PHE A 8 37.86 -32.62 0.16
C PHE A 8 39.17 -32.06 0.72
N GLU A 9 39.76 -31.05 0.07
CA GLU A 9 40.87 -30.27 0.66
C GLU A 9 40.29 -29.03 1.34
N ALA A 10 40.35 -29.04 2.68
CA ALA A 10 40.12 -27.86 3.50
C ALA A 10 41.45 -27.08 3.58
N GLY A 11 41.46 -25.89 2.97
CA GLY A 11 42.55 -24.93 3.07
C GLY A 11 42.32 -23.95 4.21
N GLU A 12 43.14 -24.10 5.25
CA GLU A 12 43.31 -23.20 6.39
C GLU A 12 44.23 -22.03 6.01
N SER A 13 43.82 -20.79 6.29
CA SER A 13 44.65 -19.57 6.39
C SER A 13 43.75 -18.39 6.78
N ARG A 14 44.13 -17.41 7.60
CA ARG A 14 45.29 -17.16 8.45
C ARG A 14 44.93 -15.92 9.27
N SER A 15 45.47 -15.90 10.47
CA SER A 15 45.45 -14.89 11.54
C SER A 15 46.11 -13.55 11.18
N GLY A 16 45.79 -12.49 11.96
CA GLY A 16 46.47 -11.17 12.04
C GLY A 16 45.52 -10.03 11.63
N GLU A 17 45.40 -8.86 12.27
CA GLU A 17 46.21 -8.03 13.17
C GLU A 17 45.23 -7.07 13.90
N THR A 18 45.19 -6.96 15.23
CA THR A 18 45.93 -6.02 16.11
C THR A 18 45.87 -4.52 15.77
N GLY A 19 45.45 -3.71 16.76
CA GLY A 19 45.95 -2.35 17.01
C GLY A 19 44.95 -1.22 16.74
N SER A 20 44.46 -0.48 17.74
CA SER A 20 45.13 0.69 18.36
C SER A 20 44.97 1.94 17.47
N ARG A 21 44.62 3.17 17.88
CA ARG A 21 44.30 3.87 19.14
C ARG A 21 44.32 5.37 18.77
N ARG A 22 43.55 6.20 19.49
CA ARG A 22 43.69 7.67 19.67
C ARG A 22 43.35 8.57 18.46
N GLU A 23 42.34 9.41 18.62
CA GLU A 23 42.40 10.79 19.16
C GLU A 23 43.07 11.77 18.20
N GLU A 24 42.27 12.65 17.62
CA GLU A 24 42.69 14.02 17.39
C GLU A 24 41.55 14.99 17.69
N THR A 25 41.76 15.73 18.76
CA THR A 25 41.05 16.92 19.19
C THR A 25 41.45 18.10 18.30
N GLY A 26 40.51 18.99 17.98
CA GLY A 26 40.79 20.08 17.05
C GLY A 26 39.79 21.21 17.03
N SER A 27 39.38 21.69 18.21
CA SER A 27 38.65 22.95 18.38
C SER A 27 39.49 24.13 17.87
N ARG A 28 39.00 24.85 16.85
CA ARG A 28 39.36 26.26 16.62
C ARG A 28 38.12 27.07 16.26
N CYS A 29 37.55 27.69 17.29
CA CYS A 29 36.73 28.87 17.16
C CYS A 29 37.58 30.02 16.60
N ARG A 30 37.06 30.76 15.61
CA ARG A 30 37.57 32.09 15.29
C ARG A 30 36.42 33.03 14.88
N VAL A 31 36.10 33.90 15.85
CA VAL A 31 35.83 35.35 15.71
C VAL A 31 34.67 35.80 14.82
N SER A 32 33.59 36.15 15.54
CA SER A 32 32.70 37.29 15.35
C SER A 32 33.23 38.42 14.44
N ARG A 33 32.47 38.75 13.40
CA ARG A 33 32.34 40.12 12.89
C ARG A 33 30.88 40.40 12.58
N SER A 34 30.27 41.18 13.47
CA SER A 34 29.01 41.90 13.27
C SER A 34 29.06 42.81 12.04
N SER A 35 27.86 43.16 11.58
CA SER A 35 27.53 44.31 10.75
C SER A 35 27.52 44.09 9.24
N PHE A 36 26.45 43.45 8.75
CA PHE A 36 25.87 43.77 7.44
C PHE A 36 24.34 43.91 7.58
N ILE A 37 23.91 44.99 8.24
CA ILE A 37 22.58 45.56 8.02
C ILE A 37 22.74 46.55 6.86
N PHE A 38 22.58 46.06 5.62
CA PHE A 38 22.09 46.79 4.43
C PHE A 38 22.37 45.96 3.17
N SER A 39 21.47 45.03 2.79
CA SER A 39 21.35 44.52 1.41
C SER A 39 20.06 43.69 1.15
N SER A 40 19.02 43.76 1.99
CA SER A 40 17.83 42.90 1.87
C SER A 40 16.71 43.42 0.94
N ILE A 41 17.00 44.19 -0.11
CA ILE A 41 15.95 44.75 -0.98
C ILE A 41 15.93 44.16 -2.40
N LEU A 42 16.91 43.34 -2.81
CA LEU A 42 16.91 42.75 -4.16
C LEU A 42 17.08 41.20 -4.17
N ASP A 43 16.50 40.51 -3.18
CA ASP A 43 16.39 39.05 -3.21
C ASP A 43 15.07 38.63 -3.90
N PRO A 44 15.09 37.87 -5.02
CA PRO A 44 13.88 37.40 -5.71
C PRO A 44 13.02 36.48 -4.84
N ARG A 45 13.60 35.91 -3.78
CA ARG A 45 12.89 35.13 -2.76
C ARG A 45 12.01 36.00 -1.86
N SER A 46 12.40 37.26 -1.60
CA SER A 46 11.62 38.20 -0.78
C SER A 46 10.38 38.71 -1.53
N SER A 47 10.53 38.96 -2.84
CA SER A 47 9.38 39.28 -3.72
C SER A 47 8.40 38.10 -3.84
N LEU A 48 8.91 36.86 -3.88
CA LEU A 48 8.07 35.66 -3.93
C LEU A 48 7.31 35.43 -2.63
N LEU A 49 7.93 35.70 -1.48
CA LEU A 49 7.29 35.64 -0.16
C LEU A 49 6.24 36.74 0.01
N LEU A 50 6.51 37.97 -0.47
CA LEU A 50 5.53 39.06 -0.44
C LEU A 50 4.33 38.76 -1.35
N ALA A 51 4.58 38.20 -2.54
CA ALA A 51 3.53 37.77 -3.45
C ALA A 51 2.68 36.63 -2.86
N LEU A 52 3.31 35.63 -2.21
CA LEU A 52 2.61 34.56 -1.49
C LEU A 52 1.77 35.09 -0.33
N LEU A 53 2.29 36.07 0.44
CA LEU A 53 1.55 36.71 1.52
C LEU A 53 0.32 37.47 1.01
N LEU A 54 0.44 38.19 -0.11
CA LEU A 54 -0.68 38.89 -0.76
C LEU A 54 -1.73 37.92 -1.32
N ILE A 55 -1.32 36.78 -1.90
CA ILE A 55 -2.24 35.75 -2.39
C ILE A 55 -2.98 35.08 -1.22
N LEU A 56 -2.30 34.83 -0.09
CA LEU A 56 -2.93 34.24 1.10
C LEU A 56 -3.95 35.19 1.76
N LEU A 57 -3.74 36.50 1.71
CA LEU A 57 -4.70 37.49 2.22
C LEU A 57 -5.96 37.61 1.35
N ALA A 58 -5.91 37.21 0.07
CA ALA A 58 -7.04 37.31 -0.86
C ALA A 58 -8.07 36.16 -0.74
N VAL A 59 -7.80 35.11 0.06
CA VAL A 59 -8.70 33.94 0.19
C VAL A 59 -9.69 34.08 1.38
N SER A 60 -9.68 35.21 2.09
CA SER A 60 -10.58 35.46 3.23
C SER A 60 -11.80 36.31 2.84
N SER A 61 -12.66 35.77 1.98
CA SER A 61 -14.02 36.25 1.71
C SER A 61 -14.74 35.13 0.95
N CYS A 62 -15.78 34.45 1.43
CA CYS A 62 -17.01 34.98 1.99
C CYS A 62 -17.56 34.12 3.15
N ALA A 63 -18.04 34.78 4.20
CA ALA A 63 -18.95 34.22 5.20
C ALA A 63 -20.39 34.29 4.66
N GLY A 64 -21.05 33.14 4.49
CA GLY A 64 -22.48 33.05 4.17
C GLY A 64 -23.33 32.93 5.44
N PRO A 65 -24.47 33.63 5.57
CA PRO A 65 -25.27 33.64 6.79
C PRO A 65 -26.12 32.36 6.97
N PRO A 66 -26.46 31.99 8.22
CA PRO A 66 -27.38 30.88 8.50
C PRO A 66 -28.85 31.36 8.46
N ALA A 67 -29.69 30.70 7.66
CA ALA A 67 -31.14 30.87 7.73
C ALA A 67 -31.80 29.58 8.25
N ALA A 68 -32.42 29.72 9.41
CA ALA A 68 -33.31 28.77 10.08
C ALA A 68 -34.51 28.40 9.17
N ARG A 69 -34.87 27.12 9.03
CA ARG A 69 -35.81 26.31 9.84
C ARG A 69 -37.29 26.37 9.42
N ARG A 70 -37.84 25.16 9.13
CA ARG A 70 -39.24 24.65 9.22
C ARG A 70 -40.28 25.31 8.31
N THR A 71 -41.14 24.57 7.61
CA THR A 71 -42.23 23.72 8.15
C THR A 71 -42.78 22.88 6.99
N SER A 72 -42.80 21.55 7.10
CA SER A 72 -44.01 20.70 7.24
C SER A 72 -45.16 20.89 6.23
N ARG A 73 -45.53 19.75 5.63
CA ARG A 73 -46.86 19.31 5.18
C ARG A 73 -47.43 19.87 3.88
N THR A 74 -47.70 18.94 2.96
CA THR A 74 -48.98 18.90 2.25
C THR A 74 -49.53 17.47 2.30
N PRO A 75 -50.82 17.26 2.58
CA PRO A 75 -51.43 15.95 2.75
C PRO A 75 -52.02 15.41 1.43
N SER A 76 -52.43 14.13 1.51
CA SER A 76 -53.56 13.55 0.76
C SER A 76 -53.30 13.07 -0.67
N ALA A 77 -53.14 11.75 -0.80
CA ALA A 77 -54.13 10.97 -1.51
C ALA A 77 -54.04 9.50 -1.05
N SER A 78 -55.08 9.10 -0.35
CA SER A 78 -55.46 7.75 0.03
C SER A 78 -55.51 6.79 -1.16
N VAL A 79 -54.79 5.67 -1.08
CA VAL A 79 -55.05 4.48 -1.89
C VAL A 79 -55.60 3.40 -0.94
N PRO A 80 -56.67 2.67 -1.32
CA PRO A 80 -57.43 1.84 -0.39
C PRO A 80 -56.67 0.59 0.04
N ASP A 81 -56.87 0.27 1.32
CA ASP A 81 -56.66 -1.03 1.94
C ASP A 81 -57.38 -2.12 1.13
N LYS A 82 -56.58 -3.07 0.61
CA LYS A 82 -57.07 -4.38 0.21
C LYS A 82 -56.23 -5.44 0.93
N THR A 83 -56.55 -5.58 2.22
CA THR A 83 -56.33 -6.79 3.01
C THR A 83 -56.69 -8.04 2.20
N LEU A 84 -55.69 -8.89 1.95
CA LEU A 84 -55.86 -10.32 1.66
C LEU A 84 -54.64 -11.07 2.21
N PRO A 85 -54.84 -12.33 2.62
CA PRO A 85 -54.29 -12.90 3.85
C PRO A 85 -52.84 -13.34 3.74
N GLU A 86 -52.12 -13.17 4.85
CA GLU A 86 -50.79 -13.72 5.08
C GLU A 86 -50.86 -15.25 5.01
N SER A 87 -50.28 -15.82 3.94
CA SER A 87 -50.01 -17.24 3.86
C SER A 87 -48.88 -17.57 4.85
N PRO A 88 -49.05 -18.57 5.74
CA PRO A 88 -47.96 -18.99 6.61
C PRO A 88 -46.78 -19.50 5.75
N PRO A 89 -45.53 -19.30 6.18
CA PRO A 89 -44.37 -19.78 5.45
C PRO A 89 -44.42 -21.32 5.37
N PRO A 90 -44.00 -21.94 4.24
CA PRO A 90 -43.85 -23.38 4.20
C PRO A 90 -42.72 -23.79 5.17
N THR A 91 -43.06 -24.63 6.14
CA THR A 91 -42.09 -25.32 6.99
C THR A 91 -41.14 -26.10 6.09
N PRO A 92 -39.81 -25.89 6.15
CA PRO A 92 -38.88 -26.69 5.38
C PRO A 92 -38.98 -28.16 5.82
N PRO A 93 -39.05 -29.12 4.88
CA PRO A 93 -39.03 -30.53 5.25
C PRO A 93 -37.70 -30.87 5.94
N ALA A 94 -37.78 -31.71 6.98
CA ALA A 94 -36.63 -32.21 7.70
C ALA A 94 -35.59 -32.82 6.73
N PRO A 95 -34.29 -32.59 6.93
CA PRO A 95 -33.26 -33.12 6.05
C PRO A 95 -33.27 -34.65 6.10
N ALA A 96 -33.43 -35.27 4.92
CA ALA A 96 -33.26 -36.71 4.74
C ALA A 96 -31.81 -37.12 5.06
N PRO A 97 -31.59 -38.29 5.68
CA PRO A 97 -30.26 -38.81 5.99
C PRO A 97 -29.59 -39.29 4.70
N GLY A 98 -28.42 -38.75 4.37
CA GLY A 98 -27.64 -39.26 3.23
C GLY A 98 -26.75 -38.27 2.48
N VAL A 99 -26.37 -37.13 3.06
CA VAL A 99 -25.24 -36.37 2.52
C VAL A 99 -23.98 -36.87 3.24
N PRO A 100 -23.05 -37.56 2.57
CA PRO A 100 -21.77 -37.89 3.19
C PRO A 100 -21.05 -36.60 3.59
N SER A 101 -20.67 -36.53 4.87
CA SER A 101 -19.97 -35.40 5.47
C SER A 101 -18.67 -35.09 4.72
N PRO A 102 -18.41 -33.81 4.37
CA PRO A 102 -17.17 -33.39 3.72
C PRO A 102 -16.00 -33.36 4.72
N GLN A 103 -15.35 -34.48 4.97
CA GLN A 103 -14.07 -34.53 5.70
C GLN A 103 -13.22 -35.64 5.09
N ASP A 104 -12.24 -35.24 4.26
CA ASP A 104 -10.93 -35.88 4.11
C ASP A 104 -10.19 -35.36 2.85
N GLN A 105 -9.99 -34.04 2.77
CA GLN A 105 -8.90 -33.46 2.00
C GLN A 105 -8.32 -32.27 2.75
N VAL A 106 -7.35 -32.53 3.62
CA VAL A 106 -6.35 -31.51 4.00
C VAL A 106 -5.41 -31.37 2.81
N THR A 107 -5.90 -30.69 1.78
CA THR A 107 -5.08 -30.15 0.70
C THR A 107 -4.92 -28.67 1.01
N GLU A 108 -3.68 -28.17 0.95
CA GLU A 108 -3.35 -26.73 0.96
C GLU A 108 -4.46 -25.88 0.33
N PRO A 109 -4.89 -24.74 0.92
CA PRO A 109 -6.04 -23.98 0.44
C PRO A 109 -5.77 -23.41 -0.95
N ARG A 110 -6.08 -24.20 -1.97
CA ARG A 110 -6.15 -23.78 -3.36
C ARG A 110 -7.35 -22.87 -3.44
N GLN A 111 -7.10 -21.56 -3.36
CA GLN A 111 -8.10 -20.50 -3.41
C GLN A 111 -9.12 -20.83 -4.52
N GLU A 112 -10.31 -21.26 -4.11
CA GLU A 112 -11.36 -21.57 -5.07
C GLU A 112 -11.73 -20.29 -5.83
N ALA A 113 -11.94 -20.43 -7.13
CA ALA A 113 -12.26 -19.32 -8.02
C ALA A 113 -13.69 -18.82 -7.76
N THR A 114 -13.87 -18.08 -6.66
CA THR A 114 -15.10 -17.33 -6.39
C THR A 114 -15.22 -16.17 -7.39
N PRO A 115 -16.43 -15.70 -7.73
CA PRO A 115 -16.61 -14.50 -8.55
C PRO A 115 -15.84 -13.29 -8.00
N ARG A 116 -15.73 -13.20 -6.67
CA ARG A 116 -14.96 -12.15 -5.97
C ARG A 116 -13.45 -12.27 -6.22
N SER A 117 -12.88 -13.47 -6.15
CA SER A 117 -11.45 -13.67 -6.42
C SER A 117 -11.12 -13.45 -7.90
N VAL A 118 -11.99 -13.86 -8.83
CA VAL A 118 -11.85 -13.54 -10.25
C VAL A 118 -11.90 -12.03 -10.51
N ALA A 119 -12.82 -11.31 -9.87
CA ALA A 119 -12.88 -9.86 -9.96
C ALA A 119 -11.62 -9.19 -9.40
N SER A 120 -11.06 -9.69 -8.29
CA SER A 120 -9.76 -9.22 -7.79
C SER A 120 -8.67 -9.39 -8.84
N LEU A 121 -8.54 -10.57 -9.47
CA LEU A 121 -7.49 -10.84 -10.46
C LEU A 121 -7.57 -9.88 -11.65
N ARG A 122 -8.78 -9.60 -12.15
CA ARG A 122 -8.99 -8.63 -13.23
C ARG A 122 -8.55 -7.22 -12.82
N LEU A 123 -8.85 -6.81 -11.60
CA LEU A 123 -8.40 -5.51 -11.08
C LEU A 123 -6.87 -5.46 -10.91
N THR A 124 -6.24 -6.57 -10.49
CA THR A 124 -4.78 -6.69 -10.40
C THR A 124 -4.13 -6.46 -11.78
N GLU A 125 -4.63 -7.14 -12.81
CA GLU A 125 -4.13 -6.97 -14.18
C GLU A 125 -4.38 -5.55 -14.72
N GLN A 126 -5.56 -4.99 -14.47
CA GLN A 126 -5.85 -3.59 -14.83
C GLN A 126 -4.84 -2.64 -14.17
N ALA A 127 -4.55 -2.82 -12.88
CA ALA A 127 -3.60 -1.98 -12.18
C ALA A 127 -2.17 -2.12 -12.70
N ARG A 128 -1.75 -3.33 -13.06
CA ARG A 128 -0.45 -3.55 -13.72
C ARG A 128 -0.34 -2.72 -15.00
N ASN A 129 -1.36 -2.77 -15.86
CA ASN A 129 -1.40 -1.97 -17.09
C ASN A 129 -1.38 -0.46 -16.79
N LEU A 130 -2.07 -0.02 -15.72
CA LEU A 130 -2.02 1.38 -15.28
C LEU A 130 -0.62 1.80 -14.82
N LEU A 131 0.13 0.92 -14.14
CA LEU A 131 1.52 1.19 -13.73
C LEU A 131 2.48 1.30 -14.93
N GLU A 132 2.27 0.45 -15.94
CA GLU A 132 3.01 0.50 -17.21
C GLU A 132 2.72 1.79 -17.97
N ALA A 133 1.47 2.24 -17.97
CA ALA A 133 1.04 3.52 -18.55
C ALA A 133 1.44 4.76 -17.72
N GLY A 134 2.08 4.59 -16.56
CA GLY A 134 2.47 5.70 -15.66
C GLY A 134 1.34 6.28 -14.80
N ASN A 135 0.11 5.75 -14.93
CA ASN A 135 -1.09 6.16 -14.19
C ASN A 135 -1.09 5.61 -12.75
N THR A 136 -0.04 5.96 -12.00
CA THR A 136 0.30 5.36 -10.71
C THR A 136 -0.79 5.54 -9.66
N ASP A 137 -1.41 6.72 -9.55
CA ASP A 137 -2.48 6.94 -8.56
C ASP A 137 -3.75 6.13 -8.86
N GLN A 138 -4.08 5.94 -10.13
CA GLN A 138 -5.20 5.09 -10.53
C GLN A 138 -4.90 3.62 -10.25
N ALA A 139 -3.66 3.19 -10.46
CA ALA A 139 -3.23 1.84 -10.13
C ALA A 139 -3.39 1.55 -8.63
N ILE A 140 -2.97 2.47 -7.75
CA ILE A 140 -3.12 2.32 -6.28
C ILE A 140 -4.60 2.10 -5.92
N ARG A 141 -5.50 2.98 -6.36
CA ARG A 141 -6.95 2.85 -6.08
C ARG A 141 -7.55 1.55 -6.62
N THR A 142 -7.01 1.05 -7.73
CA THR A 142 -7.46 -0.20 -8.35
C THR A 142 -6.98 -1.41 -7.56
N LEU A 143 -5.73 -1.38 -7.07
CA LEU A 143 -5.16 -2.43 -6.23
C LEU A 143 -5.78 -2.47 -4.83
N GLU A 144 -6.13 -1.33 -4.24
CA GLU A 144 -6.85 -1.29 -2.96
C GLU A 144 -8.21 -1.98 -3.07
N ARG A 145 -8.93 -1.76 -4.17
CA ARG A 145 -10.17 -2.50 -4.47
C ARG A 145 -9.90 -3.99 -4.68
N ALA A 146 -8.86 -4.35 -5.42
CA ALA A 146 -8.48 -5.76 -5.62
C ALA A 146 -8.18 -6.47 -4.30
N MET A 147 -7.39 -5.85 -3.43
CA MET A 147 -7.03 -6.34 -2.09
C MET A 147 -8.26 -6.52 -1.20
N ASN A 148 -9.22 -5.60 -1.25
CA ASN A 148 -10.48 -5.75 -0.51
C ASN A 148 -11.29 -6.95 -1.02
N LEU A 149 -11.25 -7.24 -2.32
CA LEU A 149 -11.95 -8.39 -2.89
C LEU A 149 -11.26 -9.71 -2.54
N ASN A 150 -9.94 -9.80 -2.69
CA ASN A 150 -9.18 -10.98 -2.31
C ASN A 150 -7.94 -10.58 -1.48
N PRO A 151 -8.06 -10.56 -0.13
CA PRO A 151 -6.93 -10.26 0.76
C PRO A 151 -5.81 -11.31 0.72
N SER A 152 -6.08 -12.50 0.18
CA SER A 152 -5.10 -13.58 0.08
C SER A 152 -4.28 -13.57 -1.21
N ASN A 153 -4.62 -12.68 -2.17
CA ASN A 153 -3.84 -12.54 -3.39
C ASN A 153 -2.57 -11.69 -3.14
N GLY A 154 -1.44 -12.39 -2.98
CA GLY A 154 -0.16 -11.75 -2.71
C GLY A 154 0.34 -10.78 -3.79
N GLN A 155 -0.08 -10.97 -5.05
CA GLN A 155 0.32 -10.09 -6.16
C GLN A 155 -0.21 -8.66 -5.98
N ASN A 156 -1.37 -8.50 -5.32
CA ASN A 156 -1.93 -7.18 -5.02
C ASN A 156 -0.94 -6.34 -4.20
N PHE A 157 -0.32 -6.94 -3.18
CA PHE A 157 0.66 -6.26 -2.34
C PHE A 157 1.96 -5.97 -3.11
N TYR A 158 2.41 -6.89 -3.97
CA TYR A 158 3.59 -6.67 -4.82
C TYR A 158 3.41 -5.45 -5.73
N TYR A 159 2.25 -5.35 -6.41
CA TYR A 159 1.98 -4.21 -7.29
C TYR A 159 1.69 -2.91 -6.52
N LEU A 160 1.16 -2.97 -5.29
CA LEU A 160 1.08 -1.80 -4.43
C LEU A 160 2.48 -1.29 -4.09
N SER A 161 3.41 -2.19 -3.79
CA SER A 161 4.81 -1.82 -3.56
C SER A 161 5.45 -1.17 -4.80
N GLU A 162 5.24 -1.71 -6.01
CA GLU A 162 5.68 -1.06 -7.27
C GLU A 162 5.08 0.34 -7.45
N ALA A 163 3.80 0.51 -7.14
CA ALA A 163 3.13 1.79 -7.24
C ALA A 163 3.76 2.82 -6.29
N TRP A 164 4.04 2.44 -5.05
CA TRP A 164 4.68 3.32 -4.07
C TRP A 164 6.14 3.61 -4.39
N LEU A 165 6.87 2.67 -5.00
CA LEU A 165 8.19 2.90 -5.58
C LEU A 165 8.15 3.99 -6.66
N LYS A 166 7.17 3.93 -7.59
CA LYS A 166 6.98 4.97 -8.61
C LYS A 166 6.66 6.34 -8.00
N LYS A 167 5.94 6.37 -6.87
CA LYS A 167 5.70 7.60 -6.09
C LYS A 167 6.90 8.06 -5.25
N LYS A 168 8.03 7.34 -5.30
CA LYS A 168 9.22 7.55 -4.46
C LYS A 168 8.92 7.51 -2.96
N ASN A 169 7.84 6.83 -2.58
CA ASN A 169 7.50 6.61 -1.19
C ASN A 169 8.00 5.24 -0.74
N TYR A 170 9.26 5.20 -0.37
CA TYR A 170 9.97 3.97 -0.04
C TYR A 170 9.49 3.32 1.26
N ARG A 171 8.91 4.10 2.18
CA ARG A 171 8.34 3.58 3.43
C ARG A 171 7.11 2.73 3.15
N GLN A 172 6.16 3.25 2.38
CA GLN A 172 4.99 2.45 1.98
C GLN A 172 5.38 1.29 1.07
N ALA A 173 6.34 1.50 0.15
CA ALA A 173 6.80 0.42 -0.71
C ALA A 173 7.36 -0.77 0.08
N GLU A 174 8.16 -0.52 1.11
CA GLU A 174 8.71 -1.57 1.98
C GLU A 174 7.63 -2.35 2.73
N GLU A 175 6.64 -1.66 3.28
CA GLU A 175 5.54 -2.31 4.00
C GLU A 175 4.76 -3.27 3.08
N PHE A 176 4.40 -2.80 1.88
CA PHE A 176 3.69 -3.62 0.91
C PHE A 176 4.56 -4.75 0.34
N ASN A 177 5.88 -4.55 0.20
CA ASN A 177 6.80 -5.61 -0.19
C ASN A 177 6.88 -6.72 0.88
N ARG A 178 6.88 -6.35 2.17
CA ARG A 178 6.81 -7.31 3.28
C ARG A 178 5.51 -8.12 3.25
N LEU A 179 4.37 -7.46 3.03
CA LEU A 179 3.09 -8.16 2.87
C LEU A 179 3.11 -9.11 1.67
N ALA A 180 3.68 -8.69 0.54
CA ALA A 180 3.86 -9.56 -0.62
C ALA A 180 4.70 -10.80 -0.28
N ALA A 181 5.79 -10.66 0.47
CA ALA A 181 6.61 -11.79 0.92
C ALA A 181 5.82 -12.79 1.79
N ILE A 182 4.95 -12.30 2.67
CA ILE A 182 4.12 -13.15 3.52
C ILE A 182 3.11 -13.95 2.69
N HIS A 183 2.42 -13.28 1.76
CA HIS A 183 1.35 -13.88 0.97
C HIS A 183 1.84 -14.71 -0.23
N LEU A 184 3.07 -14.48 -0.70
CA LEU A 184 3.68 -15.21 -1.82
C LEU A 184 4.75 -16.20 -1.37
N LYS A 185 4.89 -16.46 -0.06
CA LYS A 185 5.98 -17.26 0.54
C LYS A 185 6.18 -18.65 -0.08
N THR A 186 5.12 -19.28 -0.58
CA THR A 186 5.15 -20.62 -1.20
C THR A 186 5.41 -20.61 -2.69
N ASP A 187 5.33 -19.44 -3.35
CA ASP A 187 5.58 -19.29 -4.77
C ASP A 187 7.00 -18.77 -5.01
N ALA A 188 7.91 -19.69 -5.32
CA ALA A 188 9.32 -19.40 -5.50
C ALA A 188 9.58 -18.36 -6.63
N SER A 189 8.77 -18.40 -7.70
CA SER A 189 8.91 -17.45 -8.80
C SER A 189 8.56 -16.04 -8.35
N TRP A 190 7.50 -15.89 -7.55
CA TRP A 190 7.12 -14.59 -7.01
C TRP A 190 8.07 -14.11 -5.91
N MET A 191 8.58 -15.01 -5.06
CA MET A 191 9.54 -14.65 -4.03
C MET A 191 10.84 -14.07 -4.59
N ALA A 192 11.32 -14.56 -5.73
CA ALA A 192 12.45 -13.96 -6.43
C ALA A 192 12.19 -12.48 -6.81
N ARG A 193 10.99 -12.19 -7.34
CA ARG A 193 10.57 -10.83 -7.71
C ARG A 193 10.41 -9.92 -6.50
N VAL A 194 9.85 -10.45 -5.40
CA VAL A 194 9.69 -9.72 -4.13
C VAL A 194 11.06 -9.37 -3.54
N ALA A 195 12.02 -10.31 -3.56
CA ALA A 195 13.37 -10.07 -3.08
C ALA A 195 14.09 -9.01 -3.93
N GLU A 196 13.98 -9.08 -5.26
CA GLU A 196 14.56 -8.06 -6.14
C GLU A 196 13.94 -6.67 -5.90
N GLN A 197 12.62 -6.61 -5.72
CA GLN A 197 11.92 -5.38 -5.37
C GLN A 197 12.40 -4.82 -4.02
N ALA A 198 12.66 -5.68 -3.02
CA ALA A 198 13.21 -5.26 -1.73
C ALA A 198 14.60 -4.61 -1.89
N GLU A 199 15.47 -5.16 -2.73
CA GLU A 199 16.78 -4.57 -3.02
C GLU A 199 16.66 -3.22 -3.75
N ARG A 200 15.72 -3.09 -4.68
CA ARG A 200 15.41 -1.79 -5.31
C ARG A 200 14.94 -0.76 -4.28
N ILE A 201 14.10 -1.15 -3.33
CA ILE A 201 13.64 -0.26 -2.24
C ILE A 201 14.82 0.17 -1.37
N LYS A 202 15.69 -0.76 -0.94
CA LYS A 202 16.87 -0.46 -0.12
C LYS A 202 17.80 0.52 -0.81
N ARG A 203 18.15 0.28 -2.08
CA ARG A 203 19.01 1.17 -2.87
C ARG A 203 18.41 2.56 -3.05
N SER A 204 17.09 2.67 -3.15
CA SER A 204 16.41 3.95 -3.37
C SER A 204 16.33 4.83 -2.11
N LYS A 205 16.62 4.27 -0.92
CA LYS A 205 16.65 4.99 0.36
C LYS A 205 18.00 5.62 0.69
N GLN A 206 19.06 5.23 -0.01
CA GLN A 206 20.42 5.75 0.15
C GLN A 206 20.57 7.06 -0.63
#